data_AF-A0A6L8DYG2-F1
#
_entry.id   AF-A0A6L8DYG2-F1
#
_cell.length_a   1.000
_cell.length_b   1.000
_cell.length_c   1.000
_cell.angle_alpha   90.00
_cell.angle_beta   90.00
_cell.angle_gamma   90.00
#
_symmetry.space_group_name_H-M   'P 1'
#
loop_
_entity.id
_entity.type
_entity.pdbx_description
1 polymer ?
#
loop_
_entity_poly.entity_id
_entity_poly.type
_entity_poly.pdbx_seq_one_letter_code
_entity_poly.pdbx_strand_id
1 'polypeptide(L)'
;MNAIPELQVRTADAPNHAPHTLTYRDETHQRLPHVVKFSGGRSSAMLLFTLLENGILKQERGDVVVFNNTACEHPETYRFVAECKRRVERTYRVPFFLTEFQTYEDARRGRWRRLQSYRLVNDRPRARDNPNGFHWRGEVFEELVSHKAYLPNRHRRVCTAELKLGPTRAFLADWLAGKPEIGALGHGCAQSRVDLDEMCELHRRAGGAVPRAILIGKRRYALGRPTRRPAQAYADFSDAARPFDNPEVAPHVFGGRTDLGKNAAEYVVLIGLRNDEPARIARVRSRNSDPHAKAGHDGEHVYMPFESMGVTRDDVNQFWSRQSCDLGLDPEAELSNCVYCFMKGARKLGTVHAAMCDPQPTSGFGPTAGTPSDIRWWQRIEEKYGRDLVAENRMRRERGGTDEPTRIGFFGLNRLDYRGVSAPATLTAYDKSIPACACTS
;
A
#
# COMPACT_ATOMS: atom_id res chain seq x y z
N MET A 1 -14.61 18.66 -26.28
CA MET A 1 -13.70 18.67 -25.13
C MET A 1 -14.17 19.78 -24.22
N ASN A 2 -14.89 19.48 -23.15
CA ASN A 2 -15.29 20.51 -22.20
C ASN A 2 -14.11 20.76 -21.28
N ALA A 3 -13.56 21.97 -21.34
CA ALA A 3 -12.66 22.47 -20.31
C ALA A 3 -13.38 22.35 -18.96
N ILE A 4 -12.74 21.70 -18.00
CA ILE A 4 -13.19 21.74 -16.61
C ILE A 4 -12.79 23.13 -16.09
N PRO A 5 -13.68 23.84 -15.37
CA PRO A 5 -13.36 25.16 -14.82
C PRO A 5 -12.08 25.11 -13.98
N GLU A 6 -11.35 26.22 -13.93
CA GLU A 6 -10.31 26.43 -12.93
C GLU A 6 -10.78 25.94 -11.57
N LEU A 7 -9.85 25.41 -10.77
CA LEU A 7 -10.07 25.16 -9.36
C LEU A 7 -10.46 26.49 -8.71
N GLN A 8 -11.76 26.80 -8.65
CA GLN A 8 -12.23 27.94 -7.90
C GLN A 8 -12.18 27.56 -6.42
N VAL A 9 -10.97 27.63 -5.85
CA VAL A 9 -10.80 27.93 -4.43
C VAL A 9 -11.22 29.39 -4.27
N ARG A 10 -12.52 29.67 -4.37
CA ARG A 10 -13.09 30.90 -3.86
C ARG A 10 -13.69 30.58 -2.50
N THR A 11 -12.93 31.02 -1.50
CA THR A 11 -13.29 31.17 -0.10
C THR A 11 -14.63 31.89 0.01
N ALA A 12 -15.64 31.21 0.56
CA ALA A 12 -16.79 31.87 1.14
C ALA A 12 -16.62 31.75 2.66
N ASP A 13 -16.39 32.89 3.30
CA ASP A 13 -16.52 33.15 4.74
C ASP A 13 -15.38 32.77 5.70
N ALA A 14 -14.14 33.16 5.40
CA ALA A 14 -13.13 33.44 6.44
C ALA A 14 -12.07 34.47 5.98
N PRO A 15 -11.90 35.61 6.68
CA PRO A 15 -10.74 36.46 6.53
C PRO A 15 -9.53 35.79 7.23
N ASN A 16 -8.34 35.89 6.64
CA ASN A 16 -7.05 35.30 7.10
C ASN A 16 -6.88 33.77 6.97
N HIS A 17 -6.59 33.32 5.75
CA HIS A 17 -5.58 32.26 5.58
C HIS A 17 -4.39 32.87 4.84
N ALA A 18 -3.39 33.29 5.61
CA ALA A 18 -2.02 33.38 5.09
C ALA A 18 -1.69 32.04 4.40
N PRO A 19 -0.85 32.02 3.34
CA PRO A 19 -0.43 30.77 2.72
C PRO A 19 0.01 29.81 3.83
N HIS A 20 -0.72 28.70 3.99
CA HIS A 20 -0.44 27.76 5.06
C HIS A 20 0.91 27.12 4.78
N THR A 21 1.94 27.72 5.37
CA THR A 21 3.32 27.34 5.12
C THR A 21 3.55 26.08 5.93
N LEU A 22 4.06 25.03 5.28
CA LEU A 22 4.49 23.83 5.98
C LEU A 22 5.59 24.20 6.97
N THR A 23 5.30 24.11 8.27
CA THR A 23 6.31 24.35 9.31
C THR A 23 7.21 23.14 9.45
N TYR A 24 8.50 23.33 9.17
CA TYR A 24 9.50 22.30 9.41
C TYR A 24 9.95 22.32 10.88
N ARG A 25 10.13 21.14 11.48
CA ARG A 25 10.75 21.00 12.80
C ARG A 25 12.23 21.37 12.81
N ASP A 26 12.88 21.20 11.66
CA ASP A 26 14.24 21.63 11.35
C ASP A 26 14.20 22.31 9.98
N GLU A 27 14.65 23.57 9.88
CA GLU A 27 14.61 24.35 8.65
C GLU A 27 15.41 23.70 7.51
N THR A 28 16.45 22.92 7.83
CA THR A 28 17.24 22.20 6.83
C THR A 28 16.41 21.19 6.04
N HIS A 29 15.33 20.66 6.63
CA HIS A 29 14.43 19.72 5.98
C HIS A 29 13.70 20.31 4.75
N GLN A 30 13.66 21.63 4.59
CA GLN A 30 13.14 22.26 3.37
C GLN A 30 13.98 21.94 2.12
N ARG A 31 15.26 21.57 2.29
CA ARG A 31 16.19 21.25 1.20
C ARG A 31 16.17 19.76 0.82
N LEU A 32 15.69 18.91 1.72
CA LEU A 32 15.55 17.47 1.49
C LEU A 32 14.43 17.17 0.48
N PRO A 33 14.49 16.05 -0.26
CA PRO A 33 13.38 15.62 -1.13
C PRO A 33 12.08 15.37 -0.35
N HIS A 34 10.94 15.77 -0.92
CA HIS A 34 9.61 15.55 -0.31
C HIS A 34 8.87 14.42 -1.00
N VAL A 35 8.50 13.42 -0.22
CA VAL A 35 7.78 12.24 -0.67
C VAL A 35 6.34 12.29 -0.13
N VAL A 36 5.37 12.46 -1.03
CA VAL A 36 3.95 12.37 -0.67
C VAL A 36 3.50 10.92 -0.75
N LYS A 37 3.14 10.32 0.38
CA LYS A 37 2.56 8.97 0.43
C LYS A 37 1.07 9.05 0.13
N PHE A 38 0.73 8.99 -1.16
CA PHE A 38 -0.64 9.06 -1.64
C PHE A 38 -1.35 7.72 -1.46
N SER A 39 -2.42 7.69 -0.67
CA SER A 39 -3.14 6.45 -0.35
C SER A 39 -4.31 6.13 -1.29
N GLY A 40 -4.61 7.04 -2.23
CA GLY A 40 -5.82 6.97 -3.07
C GLY A 40 -7.10 7.42 -2.36
N GLY A 41 -7.01 7.97 -1.15
CA GLY A 41 -8.16 8.44 -0.37
C GLY A 41 -8.31 9.96 -0.42
N ARG A 42 -9.52 10.46 -0.11
CA ARG A 42 -9.87 11.88 -0.07
C ARG A 42 -8.89 12.75 0.73
N SER A 43 -8.51 12.33 1.95
CA SER A 43 -7.57 13.10 2.79
C SER A 43 -6.17 13.19 2.17
N SER A 44 -5.63 12.08 1.62
CA SER A 44 -4.31 12.13 0.97
C SER A 44 -4.30 12.94 -0.32
N ALA A 45 -5.43 12.98 -1.03
CA ALA A 45 -5.55 13.76 -2.25
C ALA A 45 -5.74 15.26 -1.98
N MET A 46 -6.58 15.62 -1.00
CA MET A 46 -6.69 17.01 -0.55
C MET A 46 -5.32 17.51 -0.08
N LEU A 47 -4.58 16.72 0.72
CA LEU A 47 -3.24 17.11 1.15
C LEU A 47 -2.33 17.38 -0.04
N LEU A 48 -2.32 16.48 -1.03
CA LEU A 48 -1.49 16.64 -2.21
C LEU A 48 -1.77 17.96 -2.93
N PHE A 49 -3.05 18.27 -3.19
CA PHE A 49 -3.41 19.52 -3.87
C PHE A 49 -3.09 20.75 -3.03
N THR A 50 -3.32 20.71 -1.71
CA THR A 50 -2.90 21.79 -0.80
C THR A 50 -1.38 22.03 -0.87
N LEU A 51 -0.56 20.98 -0.88
CA LEU A 51 0.90 21.11 -0.98
C LEU A 51 1.33 21.70 -2.33
N LEU A 52 0.68 21.30 -3.42
CA LEU A 52 0.97 21.76 -4.77
C LEU A 52 0.59 23.23 -4.97
N GLU A 53 -0.59 23.64 -4.51
CA GLU A 53 -1.09 25.02 -4.59
C GLU A 53 -0.23 26.00 -3.79
N ASN A 54 0.37 25.54 -2.70
CA ASN A 54 1.30 26.34 -1.89
C ASN A 54 2.76 26.24 -2.36
N GLY A 55 3.02 25.62 -3.53
CA GLY A 55 4.37 25.51 -4.09
C GLY A 55 5.36 24.74 -3.22
N ILE A 56 4.87 23.85 -2.35
CA ILE A 56 5.71 23.09 -1.42
C ILE A 56 6.51 22.02 -2.16
N LEU A 57 5.93 21.41 -3.20
CA LEU A 57 6.56 20.34 -3.97
C LEU A 57 7.32 20.87 -5.18
N LYS A 58 8.54 20.38 -5.37
CA LYS A 58 9.53 20.85 -6.35
C LYS A 58 10.21 19.69 -7.04
N GLN A 59 10.06 19.62 -8.36
CA GLN A 59 10.61 18.53 -9.16
C GLN A 59 12.15 18.46 -9.05
N GLU A 60 12.81 19.61 -9.11
CA GLU A 60 14.26 19.76 -9.10
C GLU A 60 14.90 19.30 -7.77
N ARG A 61 14.12 19.23 -6.69
CA ARG A 61 14.57 18.71 -5.39
C ARG A 61 14.50 17.18 -5.31
N GLY A 62 13.90 16.53 -6.29
CA GLY A 62 13.63 15.09 -6.29
C GLY A 62 12.29 14.72 -5.66
N ASP A 63 11.39 15.68 -5.48
CA ASP A 63 10.09 15.43 -4.88
C ASP A 63 9.23 14.51 -5.72
N VAL A 64 8.43 13.70 -5.04
CA VAL A 64 7.67 12.65 -5.69
C VAL A 64 6.40 12.28 -4.94
N VAL A 65 5.35 12.02 -5.71
CA VAL A 65 4.11 11.40 -5.22
C VAL A 65 4.17 9.91 -5.49
N VAL A 66 3.90 9.08 -4.48
CA VAL A 66 3.92 7.62 -4.61
C VAL A 66 2.59 7.03 -4.15
N PHE A 67 1.95 6.27 -5.05
CA PHE A 67 0.85 5.37 -4.71
C PHE A 67 1.34 3.92 -4.76
N ASN A 68 1.17 3.20 -3.66
CA ASN A 68 1.48 1.77 -3.62
C ASN A 68 0.22 0.97 -3.90
N ASN A 69 0.13 0.40 -5.11
CA ASN A 69 -0.97 -0.46 -5.50
C ASN A 69 -0.84 -1.84 -4.83
N THR A 70 -1.86 -2.22 -4.06
CA THR A 70 -1.92 -3.55 -3.43
C THR A 70 -2.72 -4.56 -4.26
N ALA A 71 -3.29 -4.12 -5.38
CA ALA A 71 -4.28 -4.83 -6.19
C ALA A 71 -5.57 -5.17 -5.44
N CYS A 72 -5.79 -4.59 -4.25
CA CYS A 72 -6.96 -4.82 -3.40
C CYS A 72 -7.83 -3.57 -3.23
N GLU A 73 -7.53 -2.53 -3.97
CA GLU A 73 -8.30 -1.29 -4.00
C GLU A 73 -9.58 -1.45 -4.82
N HIS A 74 -10.60 -0.67 -4.49
CA HIS A 74 -11.82 -0.58 -5.28
C HIS A 74 -11.52 0.04 -6.65
N PRO A 75 -12.18 -0.40 -7.75
CA PRO A 75 -12.04 0.20 -9.08
C PRO A 75 -12.10 1.74 -9.12
N GLU A 76 -13.02 2.35 -8.36
CA GLU A 76 -13.12 3.82 -8.27
C GLU A 76 -11.87 4.48 -7.69
N THR A 77 -11.15 3.82 -6.77
CA THR A 77 -9.87 4.32 -6.27
C THR A 77 -8.84 4.44 -7.39
N TYR A 78 -8.79 3.49 -8.31
CA TYR A 78 -7.86 3.56 -9.44
C TYR A 78 -8.22 4.69 -10.40
N ARG A 79 -9.52 4.91 -10.69
CA ARG A 79 -9.93 6.07 -11.51
C ARG A 79 -9.54 7.38 -10.85
N PHE A 80 -9.78 7.49 -9.55
CA PHE A 80 -9.44 8.66 -8.77
C PHE A 80 -7.93 8.92 -8.74
N VAL A 81 -7.11 7.88 -8.52
CA VAL A 81 -5.64 7.96 -8.58
C VAL A 81 -5.18 8.41 -9.97
N ALA A 82 -5.72 7.83 -11.04
CA ALA A 82 -5.36 8.20 -12.41
C ALA A 82 -5.72 9.67 -12.73
N GLU A 83 -6.90 10.13 -12.30
CA GLU A 83 -7.29 11.53 -12.45
C GLU A 83 -6.35 12.47 -11.68
N CYS A 84 -6.11 12.17 -10.40
CA CYS A 84 -5.17 12.96 -9.58
C CYS A 84 -3.79 13.01 -10.23
N LYS A 85 -3.25 11.87 -10.66
CA LYS A 85 -1.95 11.78 -11.35
C LYS A 85 -1.89 12.66 -12.59
N ARG A 86 -2.87 12.53 -13.50
CA ARG A 86 -2.90 13.34 -14.73
C ARG A 86 -2.91 14.83 -14.42
N ARG A 87 -3.67 15.25 -13.39
CA ARG A 87 -3.74 16.64 -12.97
C ARG A 87 -2.43 17.14 -12.38
N VAL A 88 -1.84 16.38 -11.46
CA VAL A 88 -0.56 16.69 -10.81
C VAL A 88 0.53 16.90 -11.87
N GLU A 89 0.65 15.96 -12.81
CA GLU A 89 1.73 15.97 -13.80
C GLU A 89 1.55 17.03 -14.89
N ARG A 90 0.30 17.33 -15.29
CA ARG A 90 0.01 18.34 -16.32
C ARG A 90 0.11 19.77 -15.81
N THR A 91 -0.41 20.01 -14.60
CA THR A 91 -0.52 21.36 -14.04
C THR A 91 0.72 21.76 -13.26
N TYR A 92 1.25 20.86 -12.43
CA TYR A 92 2.31 21.20 -11.47
C TYR A 92 3.67 20.59 -11.80
N ARG A 93 3.73 19.71 -12.81
CA ARG A 93 4.98 19.07 -13.25
C ARG A 93 5.71 18.29 -12.15
N VAL A 94 4.97 17.79 -11.14
CA VAL A 94 5.52 16.93 -10.09
C VAL A 94 5.38 15.45 -10.48
N PRO A 95 6.44 14.63 -10.41
CA PRO A 95 6.35 13.21 -10.71
C PRO A 95 5.40 12.45 -9.78
N PHE A 96 4.50 11.63 -10.34
CA PHE A 96 3.59 10.77 -9.60
C PHE A 96 3.67 9.33 -10.09
N PHE A 97 4.28 8.45 -9.29
CA PHE A 97 4.43 7.04 -9.62
C PHE A 97 3.43 6.12 -8.91
N LEU A 98 2.99 5.10 -9.64
CA LEU A 98 2.33 3.93 -9.09
C LEU A 98 3.36 2.79 -9.00
N THR A 99 3.41 2.15 -7.83
CA THR A 99 4.33 1.03 -7.56
C THR A 99 3.54 -0.21 -7.17
N GLU A 100 4.01 -1.38 -7.60
CA GLU A 100 3.48 -2.67 -7.16
C GLU A 100 4.58 -3.51 -6.55
N PHE A 101 4.25 -4.24 -5.49
CA PHE A 101 5.09 -5.32 -5.00
C PHE A 101 5.28 -6.37 -6.10
N GLN A 102 6.52 -6.80 -6.30
CA GLN A 102 6.84 -7.92 -7.17
C GLN A 102 7.98 -8.73 -6.57
N THR A 103 7.93 -10.03 -6.74
CA THR A 103 9.09 -10.89 -6.52
C THR A 103 9.90 -11.08 -7.80
N TYR A 104 11.17 -11.42 -7.66
CA TYR A 104 12.07 -11.84 -8.74
C TYR A 104 12.93 -13.01 -8.26
N GLU A 105 13.68 -13.65 -9.14
CA GLU A 105 14.55 -14.77 -8.80
C GLU A 105 16.01 -14.44 -9.00
N ASP A 106 16.80 -14.76 -7.98
CA ASP A 106 18.25 -14.66 -8.05
C ASP A 106 18.92 -15.75 -7.23
N ALA A 107 20.16 -16.08 -7.59
CA ALA A 107 20.96 -17.06 -6.91
C ALA A 107 21.81 -16.38 -5.82
N ARG A 108 21.58 -16.74 -4.56
CA ARG A 108 22.42 -16.29 -3.44
C ARG A 108 23.22 -17.47 -2.90
N ARG A 109 24.55 -17.38 -2.99
CA ARG A 109 25.48 -18.45 -2.57
C ARG A 109 25.12 -19.80 -3.23
N GLY A 110 24.88 -19.76 -4.54
CA GLY A 110 24.53 -20.94 -5.35
C GLY A 110 23.08 -21.42 -5.23
N ARG A 111 22.24 -20.76 -4.44
CA ARG A 111 20.85 -21.21 -4.17
C ARG A 111 19.84 -20.21 -4.74
N TRP A 112 18.96 -20.68 -5.62
CA TRP A 112 17.91 -19.87 -6.21
C TRP A 112 16.79 -19.57 -5.21
N ARG A 113 16.40 -18.30 -5.12
CA ARG A 113 15.33 -17.85 -4.20
C ARG A 113 14.46 -16.79 -4.85
N ARG A 114 13.19 -16.76 -4.46
CA ARG A 114 12.34 -15.57 -4.66
C ARG A 114 12.80 -14.45 -3.72
N LEU A 115 13.12 -13.31 -4.28
CA LEU A 115 13.45 -12.08 -3.56
C LEU A 115 12.37 -11.04 -3.80
N GLN A 116 12.22 -10.12 -2.87
CA GLN A 116 11.19 -9.07 -2.89
C GLN A 116 11.74 -7.81 -3.55
N SER A 117 10.90 -7.14 -4.32
CA SER A 117 11.17 -5.85 -4.96
C SER A 117 9.84 -5.12 -5.21
N TYR A 118 9.89 -4.07 -5.98
CA TYR A 118 8.75 -3.41 -6.61
C TYR A 118 8.90 -3.41 -8.13
N ARG A 119 7.84 -3.02 -8.84
CA ARG A 119 7.83 -2.59 -10.25
C ARG A 119 7.06 -1.28 -10.38
N LEU A 120 7.34 -0.53 -11.44
CA LEU A 120 6.49 0.59 -11.86
C LEU A 120 5.32 0.08 -12.72
N VAL A 121 4.18 0.74 -12.60
CA VAL A 121 2.99 0.51 -13.43
C VAL A 121 2.38 1.84 -13.87
N ASN A 122 1.76 1.87 -15.05
CA ASN A 122 1.06 3.06 -15.52
C ASN A 122 -0.34 3.15 -14.91
N ASP A 123 -1.05 4.23 -15.20
CA ASP A 123 -2.37 4.59 -14.65
C ASP A 123 -3.55 3.91 -15.38
N ARG A 124 -3.28 2.84 -16.14
CA ARG A 124 -4.29 2.04 -16.83
C ARG A 124 -4.26 0.58 -16.39
N PRO A 125 -5.40 -0.14 -16.40
CA PRO A 125 -5.43 -1.55 -16.05
C PRO A 125 -4.49 -2.37 -16.93
N ARG A 126 -3.91 -3.42 -16.35
CA ARG A 126 -3.09 -4.38 -17.08
C ARG A 126 -3.93 -5.14 -18.11
N ALA A 127 -3.41 -5.21 -19.32
CA ALA A 127 -4.02 -5.92 -20.44
C ALA A 127 -2.92 -6.54 -21.33
N ARG A 128 -3.31 -7.30 -22.37
CA ARG A 128 -2.35 -7.92 -23.30
C ARG A 128 -1.52 -6.87 -24.05
N ASP A 129 -2.17 -5.80 -24.48
CA ASP A 129 -1.60 -4.63 -25.16
C ASP A 129 -1.05 -3.58 -24.17
N ASN A 130 -1.35 -3.72 -22.87
CA ASN A 130 -0.79 -2.88 -21.79
C ASN A 130 -0.10 -3.73 -20.71
N PRO A 131 1.08 -4.33 -20.98
CA PRO A 131 1.80 -5.18 -20.04
C PRO A 131 2.33 -4.44 -18.79
N ASN A 132 2.43 -3.11 -18.88
CA ASN A 132 2.86 -2.19 -17.84
C ASN A 132 1.70 -1.59 -17.04
N GLY A 133 0.47 -1.99 -17.31
CA GLY A 133 -0.69 -1.56 -16.53
C GLY A 133 -0.72 -2.14 -15.12
N PHE A 134 -1.51 -1.50 -14.26
CA PHE A 134 -1.70 -1.90 -12.88
C PHE A 134 -2.64 -3.12 -12.75
N HIS A 135 -2.39 -3.95 -11.75
CA HIS A 135 -3.22 -5.07 -11.34
C HIS A 135 -4.31 -4.59 -10.36
N TRP A 136 -5.50 -5.21 -10.40
CA TRP A 136 -6.64 -4.80 -9.55
C TRP A 136 -7.52 -5.97 -9.12
N ARG A 137 -7.16 -7.20 -9.47
CA ARG A 137 -7.90 -8.43 -9.16
C ARG A 137 -7.26 -9.21 -8.01
N GLY A 138 -6.46 -8.55 -7.18
CA GLY A 138 -5.79 -9.12 -6.01
C GLY A 138 -4.46 -9.81 -6.28
N GLU A 139 -3.91 -9.72 -7.51
CA GLU A 139 -2.73 -10.45 -7.93
C GLU A 139 -1.48 -10.11 -7.09
N VAL A 140 -1.29 -8.82 -6.81
CA VAL A 140 -0.14 -8.32 -6.04
C VAL A 140 -0.23 -8.78 -4.57
N PHE A 141 -1.44 -8.75 -3.99
CA PHE A 141 -1.67 -9.26 -2.64
C PHE A 141 -1.46 -10.77 -2.56
N GLU A 142 -1.98 -11.54 -3.52
CA GLU A 142 -1.81 -12.99 -3.57
C GLU A 142 -0.33 -13.36 -3.73
N GLU A 143 0.43 -12.62 -4.54
CA GLU A 143 1.88 -12.80 -4.68
C GLU A 143 2.60 -12.67 -3.34
N LEU A 144 2.24 -11.66 -2.52
CA LEU A 144 2.82 -11.50 -1.19
C LEU A 144 2.47 -12.68 -0.27
N VAL A 145 1.19 -13.02 -0.11
CA VAL A 145 0.80 -14.08 0.84
C VAL A 145 1.29 -15.45 0.41
N SER A 146 1.43 -15.68 -0.90
CA SER A 146 2.09 -16.86 -1.44
C SER A 146 3.59 -16.85 -1.16
N HIS A 147 4.27 -15.71 -1.34
CA HIS A 147 5.68 -15.55 -1.00
C HIS A 147 5.97 -15.62 0.50
N LYS A 148 5.02 -15.29 1.37
CA LYS A 148 5.20 -15.46 2.82
C LYS A 148 4.70 -16.82 3.31
N ALA A 149 3.80 -17.46 2.57
CA ALA A 149 3.07 -18.68 2.93
C ALA A 149 2.23 -18.55 4.21
N TYR A 150 1.76 -17.34 4.50
CA TYR A 150 0.81 -17.05 5.58
C TYR A 150 0.04 -15.76 5.28
N LEU A 151 -1.12 -15.60 5.92
CA LEU A 151 -1.95 -14.40 5.80
C LEU A 151 -1.51 -13.27 6.73
N PRO A 152 -1.64 -11.99 6.31
CA PRO A 152 -1.60 -10.89 7.26
C PRO A 152 -2.75 -11.02 8.26
N ASN A 153 -2.55 -10.43 9.44
CA ASN A 153 -3.61 -10.27 10.42
C ASN A 153 -3.40 -8.96 11.20
N ARG A 154 -4.31 -8.67 12.11
CA ARG A 154 -4.32 -7.41 12.89
C ARG A 154 -3.04 -7.15 13.67
N HIS A 155 -2.38 -8.21 14.14
CA HIS A 155 -1.12 -8.14 14.88
C HIS A 155 0.09 -8.17 13.95
N ARG A 156 0.02 -8.93 12.85
CA ARG A 156 1.07 -9.08 11.84
C ARG A 156 0.66 -8.44 10.53
N ARG A 157 0.88 -7.14 10.41
CA ARG A 157 0.47 -6.28 9.28
C ARG A 157 1.45 -6.36 8.11
N VAL A 158 1.69 -7.58 7.63
CA VAL A 158 2.66 -7.83 6.55
C VAL A 158 2.26 -7.11 5.26
N CYS A 159 0.97 -6.87 5.00
CA CYS A 159 0.54 -6.07 3.84
C CYS A 159 1.02 -4.62 3.93
N THR A 160 0.98 -3.96 5.08
CA THR A 160 1.53 -2.61 5.25
C THR A 160 3.04 -2.60 5.06
N ALA A 161 3.74 -3.53 5.70
CA ALA A 161 5.20 -3.59 5.64
C ALA A 161 5.71 -3.91 4.23
N GLU A 162 5.09 -4.85 3.53
CA GLU A 162 5.64 -5.45 2.31
C GLU A 162 4.96 -4.98 1.02
N LEU A 163 3.72 -4.47 1.06
CA LEU A 163 3.05 -3.91 -0.12
C LEU A 163 3.16 -2.38 -0.18
N LYS A 164 3.51 -1.71 0.93
CA LYS A 164 3.62 -0.25 0.98
C LYS A 164 5.03 0.21 1.34
N LEU A 165 5.47 -0.09 2.56
CA LEU A 165 6.74 0.44 3.07
C LEU A 165 7.95 -0.12 2.30
N GLY A 166 8.03 -1.44 2.11
CA GLY A 166 9.10 -2.09 1.35
C GLY A 166 9.21 -1.58 -0.09
N PRO A 167 8.12 -1.60 -0.88
CA PRO A 167 8.11 -1.05 -2.24
C PRO A 167 8.49 0.43 -2.29
N THR A 168 7.96 1.28 -1.40
CA THR A 168 8.36 2.70 -1.33
C THR A 168 9.84 2.84 -1.03
N ARG A 169 10.38 2.12 -0.04
CA ARG A 169 11.82 2.19 0.27
C ARG A 169 12.68 1.76 -0.92
N ALA A 170 12.35 0.64 -1.55
CA ALA A 170 13.08 0.15 -2.71
C ALA A 170 13.00 1.12 -3.90
N PHE A 171 11.83 1.74 -4.10
CA PHE A 171 11.62 2.78 -5.11
C PHE A 171 12.41 4.04 -4.83
N LEU A 172 12.38 4.57 -3.60
CA LEU A 172 13.10 5.78 -3.24
C LEU A 172 14.61 5.58 -3.35
N ALA A 173 15.12 4.40 -2.99
CA ALA A 173 16.53 4.08 -3.19
C ALA A 173 16.95 4.11 -4.67
N ASP A 174 16.05 3.78 -5.60
CA ASP A 174 16.31 3.90 -7.05
C ASP A 174 16.07 5.35 -7.54
N TRP A 175 14.99 6.01 -7.10
CA TRP A 175 14.56 7.35 -7.56
C TRP A 175 15.49 8.47 -7.10
N LEU A 176 15.82 8.49 -5.81
CA LEU A 176 16.66 9.52 -5.20
C LEU A 176 18.11 9.48 -5.69
N ALA A 177 18.49 8.45 -6.45
CA ALA A 177 19.77 8.40 -7.15
C ALA A 177 19.82 9.33 -8.39
N GLY A 178 18.73 10.03 -8.73
CA GLY A 178 18.68 11.03 -9.81
C GLY A 178 18.75 10.44 -11.23
N LYS A 179 18.65 9.11 -11.36
CA LYS A 179 18.76 8.40 -12.64
C LYS A 179 17.45 8.45 -13.44
N PRO A 180 17.50 8.34 -14.78
CA PRO A 180 16.30 8.32 -15.61
C PRO A 180 15.55 6.97 -15.59
N GLU A 181 16.15 5.90 -15.06
CA GLU A 181 15.61 4.55 -15.10
C GLU A 181 16.04 3.68 -13.92
N ILE A 182 15.29 2.60 -13.69
CA ILE A 182 15.62 1.55 -12.73
C ILE A 182 16.23 0.35 -13.47
N GLY A 183 17.24 -0.27 -12.88
CA GLY A 183 17.92 -1.43 -13.47
C GLY A 183 17.10 -2.74 -13.41
N ALA A 184 17.42 -3.70 -14.27
CA ALA A 184 16.80 -5.02 -14.20
C ALA A 184 17.28 -5.84 -12.99
N LEU A 185 16.43 -6.71 -12.46
CA LEU A 185 16.77 -7.69 -11.42
C LEU A 185 16.32 -9.09 -11.82
N GLY A 186 17.07 -10.09 -11.38
CA GLY A 186 16.78 -11.50 -11.62
C GLY A 186 17.07 -11.99 -13.03
N HIS A 187 16.67 -13.23 -13.32
CA HIS A 187 17.05 -13.93 -14.55
C HIS A 187 15.96 -13.97 -15.62
N GLY A 188 16.33 -14.11 -16.89
CA GLY A 188 15.41 -14.10 -18.04
C GLY A 188 14.66 -15.41 -18.33
N CYS A 189 14.90 -16.50 -17.59
CA CYS A 189 14.20 -17.78 -17.82
C CYS A 189 12.71 -17.69 -17.49
N ALA A 190 11.86 -18.31 -18.32
CA ALA A 190 10.42 -18.31 -18.15
C ALA A 190 9.93 -19.10 -16.92
N GLN A 191 10.68 -20.11 -16.50
CA GLN A 191 10.35 -20.97 -15.37
C GLN A 191 11.23 -20.64 -14.16
N SER A 192 10.65 -20.86 -12.98
CA SER A 192 11.35 -20.74 -11.70
C SER A 192 12.51 -21.73 -11.61
N ARG A 193 13.65 -21.27 -11.09
CA ARG A 193 14.83 -22.11 -10.79
C ARG A 193 14.92 -22.52 -9.32
N VAL A 194 13.93 -22.14 -8.51
CA VAL A 194 13.86 -22.52 -7.09
C VAL A 194 13.68 -24.03 -6.98
N ASP A 195 14.62 -24.70 -6.33
CA ASP A 195 14.50 -26.12 -5.99
C ASP A 195 13.46 -26.29 -4.87
N LEU A 196 12.40 -27.04 -5.18
CA LEU A 196 11.30 -27.27 -4.24
C LEU A 196 11.69 -28.17 -3.07
N ASP A 197 12.58 -29.13 -3.30
CA ASP A 197 13.05 -30.03 -2.26
C ASP A 197 14.01 -29.30 -1.32
N GLU A 198 14.92 -28.49 -1.87
CA GLU A 198 15.75 -27.59 -1.07
C GLU A 198 14.89 -26.61 -0.24
N MET A 199 13.87 -26.00 -0.85
CA MET A 199 12.95 -25.09 -0.15
C MET A 199 12.26 -25.79 1.03
N CYS A 200 11.74 -27.00 0.82
CA CYS A 200 11.06 -27.78 1.86
C CYS A 200 12.03 -28.29 2.94
N GLU A 201 13.26 -28.63 2.56
CA GLU A 201 14.31 -28.97 3.51
C GLU A 201 14.67 -27.78 4.42
N LEU A 202 14.90 -26.60 3.84
CA LEU A 202 15.20 -25.38 4.61
C LEU A 202 14.07 -25.02 5.57
N HIS A 203 12.82 -25.18 5.16
CA HIS A 203 11.66 -24.99 6.04
C HIS A 203 11.69 -25.96 7.24
N ARG A 204 11.98 -27.24 7.02
CA ARG A 204 12.12 -28.23 8.10
C ARG A 204 13.29 -27.90 9.02
N ARG A 205 14.46 -27.57 8.46
CA ARG A 205 15.67 -27.18 9.22
C ARG A 205 15.43 -25.94 10.09
N ALA A 206 14.54 -25.04 9.67
CA ALA A 206 14.11 -23.87 10.44
C ALA A 206 13.01 -24.18 11.48
N GLY A 207 12.71 -25.46 11.76
CA GLY A 207 11.67 -25.88 12.71
C GLY A 207 10.25 -25.88 12.13
N GLY A 208 10.10 -25.77 10.80
CA GLY A 208 8.81 -25.77 10.14
C GLY A 208 8.17 -27.16 10.03
N ALA A 209 7.01 -27.34 10.65
CA ALA A 209 6.23 -28.59 10.56
C ALA A 209 5.21 -28.71 9.39
N VAL A 210 5.01 -27.64 8.59
CA VAL A 210 4.03 -27.67 7.48
C VAL A 210 4.39 -28.77 6.46
N PRO A 211 3.47 -29.68 6.12
CA PRO A 211 3.71 -30.72 5.11
C PRO A 211 4.15 -30.17 3.76
N ARG A 212 5.01 -30.92 3.05
CA ARG A 212 5.58 -30.54 1.74
C ARG A 212 4.52 -30.09 0.74
N ALA A 213 3.45 -30.88 0.58
CA ALA A 213 2.38 -30.59 -0.38
C ALA A 213 1.68 -29.25 -0.08
N ILE A 214 1.41 -28.96 1.20
CA ILE A 214 0.77 -27.72 1.64
C ILE A 214 1.71 -26.52 1.41
N LEU A 215 2.99 -26.66 1.80
CA LEU A 215 3.96 -25.58 1.63
C LEU A 215 4.16 -25.23 0.14
N ILE A 216 4.34 -26.22 -0.72
CA ILE A 216 4.45 -26.01 -2.18
C ILE A 216 3.16 -25.40 -2.73
N GLY A 217 1.99 -25.89 -2.31
CA GLY A 217 0.70 -25.34 -2.71
C GLY A 217 0.56 -23.85 -2.38
N LYS A 218 0.97 -23.45 -1.17
CA LYS A 218 1.01 -22.03 -0.75
C LYS A 218 2.04 -21.21 -1.54
N ARG A 219 3.15 -21.80 -1.98
CA ARG A 219 4.23 -21.09 -2.71
C ARG A 219 4.01 -21.00 -4.22
N ARG A 220 3.14 -21.85 -4.78
CA ARG A 220 2.95 -22.02 -6.22
C ARG A 220 2.61 -20.71 -6.95
N TYR A 221 1.76 -19.86 -6.37
CA TYR A 221 1.37 -18.62 -7.03
C TYR A 221 2.60 -17.71 -7.23
N ALA A 222 3.37 -17.42 -6.17
CA ALA A 222 4.58 -16.62 -6.23
C ALA A 222 5.68 -17.23 -7.13
N LEU A 223 5.81 -18.56 -7.15
CA LEU A 223 6.76 -19.25 -8.04
C LEU A 223 6.36 -19.16 -9.53
N GLY A 224 5.07 -18.96 -9.83
CA GLY A 224 4.58 -18.72 -11.18
C GLY A 224 4.64 -17.24 -11.62
N ARG A 225 5.10 -16.33 -10.75
CA ARG A 225 5.23 -14.90 -11.08
C ARG A 225 6.54 -14.63 -11.81
N PRO A 226 6.65 -13.53 -12.58
CA PRO A 226 7.84 -13.21 -13.35
C PRO A 226 9.12 -13.38 -12.53
N THR A 227 10.09 -14.10 -13.08
CA THR A 227 11.41 -14.35 -12.48
C THR A 227 12.34 -13.14 -12.59
N ARG A 228 11.95 -12.15 -13.41
CA ARG A 228 12.69 -10.91 -13.65
C ARG A 228 11.85 -9.69 -13.28
N ARG A 229 12.49 -8.69 -12.67
CA ARG A 229 12.04 -7.29 -12.74
C ARG A 229 12.75 -6.64 -13.94
N PRO A 230 12.05 -6.21 -14.99
CA PRO A 230 12.70 -5.55 -16.12
C PRO A 230 13.31 -4.19 -15.69
N ALA A 231 14.22 -3.67 -16.50
CA ALA A 231 14.57 -2.25 -16.41
C ALA A 231 13.36 -1.42 -16.84
N GLN A 232 13.16 -0.25 -16.24
CA GLN A 232 12.00 0.62 -16.50
C GLN A 232 12.45 2.09 -16.47
N ALA A 233 12.22 2.82 -17.56
CA ALA A 233 12.47 4.25 -17.61
C ALA A 233 11.35 5.00 -16.89
N TYR A 234 11.67 5.98 -16.04
CA TYR A 234 10.67 6.73 -15.29
C TYR A 234 9.71 7.50 -16.20
N ALA A 235 10.19 7.99 -17.34
CA ALA A 235 9.39 8.72 -18.33
C ALA A 235 8.25 7.87 -18.93
N ASP A 236 8.35 6.53 -18.92
CA ASP A 236 7.27 5.65 -19.38
C ASP A 236 6.09 5.58 -18.38
N PHE A 237 6.32 6.06 -17.15
CA PHE A 237 5.37 5.95 -16.03
C PHE A 237 4.96 7.31 -15.46
N SER A 238 5.62 8.39 -15.84
CA SER A 238 5.31 9.76 -15.42
C SER A 238 5.79 10.76 -16.46
N ASP A 239 4.87 11.56 -17.02
CA ASP A 239 5.20 12.60 -18.00
C ASP A 239 6.06 13.72 -17.40
N ALA A 240 5.98 13.86 -16.08
CA ALA A 240 6.74 14.83 -15.30
C ALA A 240 8.14 14.32 -14.89
N ALA A 241 8.47 13.04 -15.05
CA ALA A 241 9.77 12.53 -14.61
C ALA A 241 10.94 13.15 -15.38
N ARG A 242 11.88 13.78 -14.68
CA ARG A 242 13.16 14.25 -15.22
C ARG A 242 14.27 13.91 -14.23
N PRO A 243 15.52 13.73 -14.71
CA PRO A 243 16.68 13.69 -13.83
C PRO A 243 16.75 14.95 -12.96
N PHE A 244 17.30 14.80 -11.76
CA PHE A 244 17.54 15.88 -10.81
C PHE A 244 18.85 15.60 -10.08
N ASP A 245 19.41 16.63 -9.46
CA ASP A 245 20.60 16.54 -8.64
C ASP A 245 20.36 17.30 -7.35
N ASN A 246 20.26 16.56 -6.23
CA ASN A 246 20.05 17.13 -4.92
C ASN A 246 21.33 16.97 -4.08
N PRO A 247 21.99 18.06 -3.66
CA PRO A 247 23.26 18.00 -2.93
C PRO A 247 23.15 17.33 -1.56
N GLU A 248 21.96 17.28 -0.95
CA GLU A 248 21.72 16.59 0.32
C GLU A 248 21.68 15.05 0.15
N VAL A 249 21.42 14.58 -1.07
CA VAL A 249 21.29 13.15 -1.39
C VAL A 249 22.51 12.60 -2.11
N ALA A 250 23.13 13.39 -2.99
CA ALA A 250 24.25 12.97 -3.83
C ALA A 250 25.38 12.25 -3.08
N PRO A 251 25.81 12.68 -1.87
CA PRO A 251 26.84 11.99 -1.09
C PRO A 251 26.47 10.56 -0.64
N HIS A 252 25.19 10.21 -0.68
CA HIS A 252 24.66 8.92 -0.24
C HIS A 252 24.36 7.96 -1.41
N VAL A 253 24.72 8.33 -2.64
CA VAL A 253 24.46 7.52 -3.85
C VAL A 253 25.64 6.61 -4.15
N PHE A 254 25.43 5.29 -4.08
CA PHE A 254 26.45 4.26 -4.34
C PHE A 254 25.93 3.21 -5.31
N GLY A 255 26.73 2.88 -6.34
CA GLY A 255 26.31 1.91 -7.36
C GLY A 255 25.02 2.33 -8.08
N GLY A 256 24.69 3.62 -8.05
CA GLY A 256 23.48 4.15 -8.64
C GLY A 256 22.19 3.90 -7.88
N ARG A 257 22.29 3.68 -6.56
CA ARG A 257 21.17 3.67 -5.63
C ARG A 257 21.53 4.53 -4.43
N THR A 258 20.55 5.24 -3.89
CA THR A 258 20.69 5.97 -2.62
C THR A 258 20.69 4.99 -1.45
N ASP A 259 21.65 5.11 -0.54
CA ASP A 259 21.61 4.40 0.73
C ASP A 259 20.45 4.93 1.56
N LEU A 260 19.55 4.03 1.97
CA LEU A 260 18.46 4.29 2.92
C LEU A 260 18.62 3.41 4.17
N GLY A 261 19.82 2.86 4.39
CA GLY A 261 20.20 2.05 5.53
C GLY A 261 20.94 2.89 6.58
N LYS A 262 22.02 2.36 7.16
CA LYS A 262 22.65 2.99 8.33
C LYS A 262 23.16 4.41 8.09
N ASN A 263 23.57 4.74 6.87
CA ASN A 263 24.03 6.06 6.47
C ASN A 263 23.02 6.71 5.51
N ALA A 264 21.73 6.57 5.84
CA ALA A 264 20.66 6.95 4.95
C ALA A 264 20.73 8.42 4.52
N ALA A 265 20.46 8.68 3.23
CA ALA A 265 20.06 10.00 2.80
C ALA A 265 18.75 10.40 3.50
N GLU A 266 18.68 11.64 3.94
CA GLU A 266 17.47 12.14 4.60
C GLU A 266 16.44 12.63 3.58
N TYR A 267 15.16 12.45 3.90
CA TYR A 267 14.04 12.90 3.07
C TYR A 267 12.79 13.17 3.93
N VAL A 268 11.95 14.08 3.45
CA VAL A 268 10.69 14.43 4.09
C VAL A 268 9.59 13.52 3.56
N VAL A 269 8.71 13.04 4.44
CA VAL A 269 7.48 12.34 4.07
C VAL A 269 6.26 13.10 4.56
N LEU A 270 5.33 13.32 3.65
CA LEU A 270 4.09 14.05 3.91
C LEU A 270 2.91 13.08 3.88
N ILE A 271 2.16 13.02 4.97
CA ILE A 271 0.99 12.15 5.12
C ILE A 271 -0.26 12.95 5.55
N GLY A 272 -1.40 12.60 4.97
CA GLY A 272 -2.69 13.25 5.22
C GLY A 272 -3.41 12.70 6.45
N LEU A 273 -2.76 12.74 7.62
CA LEU A 273 -3.42 12.50 8.91
C LEU A 273 -4.13 13.77 9.35
N ARG A 274 -5.41 13.65 9.63
CA ARG A 274 -6.26 14.77 10.03
C ARG A 274 -6.14 15.02 11.53
N ASN A 275 -6.44 16.24 11.95
CA ASN A 275 -6.41 16.68 13.34
C ASN A 275 -7.37 15.85 14.23
N ASP A 276 -8.48 15.37 13.67
CA ASP A 276 -9.46 14.51 14.35
C ASP A 276 -9.04 13.03 14.46
N GLU A 277 -7.76 12.69 14.21
CA GLU A 277 -7.20 11.34 14.35
C GLU A 277 -6.12 11.24 15.45
N PRO A 278 -6.41 11.63 16.71
CA PRO A 278 -5.39 11.87 17.75
C PRO A 278 -4.55 10.64 18.09
N ALA A 279 -5.14 9.44 18.07
CA ALA A 279 -4.41 8.19 18.31
C ALA A 279 -3.37 7.89 17.22
N ARG A 280 -3.66 8.24 15.96
CA ARG A 280 -2.74 8.07 14.83
C ARG A 280 -1.64 9.12 14.88
N ILE A 281 -2.00 10.37 15.19
CA ILE A 281 -1.06 11.48 15.39
C ILE A 281 -0.06 11.16 16.51
N ALA A 282 -0.54 10.75 17.68
CA ALA A 282 0.30 10.42 18.83
C ALA A 282 1.33 9.33 18.50
N ARG A 283 0.96 8.33 17.70
CA ARG A 283 1.88 7.28 17.26
C ARG A 283 2.98 7.82 16.34
N VAL A 284 2.63 8.69 15.40
CA VAL A 284 3.64 9.30 14.51
C VAL A 284 4.55 10.24 15.29
N ARG A 285 4.02 11.03 16.24
CA ARG A 285 4.83 11.85 17.14
C ARG A 285 5.80 11.02 17.97
N SER A 286 5.30 9.99 18.65
CA SER A 286 6.14 9.06 19.42
C SER A 286 7.24 8.44 18.58
N ARG A 287 6.95 8.08 17.32
CA ARG A 287 7.96 7.56 16.38
C ARG A 287 9.00 8.60 15.99
N ASN A 288 8.57 9.83 15.68
CA ASN A 288 9.47 10.92 15.30
C ASN A 288 10.37 11.37 16.46
N SER A 289 9.93 11.19 17.71
CA SER A 289 10.67 11.56 18.91
C SER A 289 11.58 10.45 19.44
N ASP A 290 11.52 9.24 18.89
CA ASP A 290 12.31 8.10 19.36
C ASP A 290 13.66 8.04 18.59
N PRO A 291 14.80 8.37 19.25
CA PRO A 291 16.12 8.33 18.63
C PRO A 291 16.59 6.91 18.29
N HIS A 292 15.93 5.88 18.83
CA HIS A 292 16.21 4.47 18.61
C HIS A 292 15.14 3.77 17.76
N ALA A 293 14.11 4.47 17.30
CA ALA A 293 13.11 3.88 16.43
C ALA A 293 13.81 3.38 15.16
N LYS A 294 13.69 2.07 14.90
CA LYS A 294 14.15 1.45 13.64
C LYS A 294 13.58 2.11 12.38
N ALA A 295 12.54 2.93 12.52
CA ALA A 295 11.90 3.70 11.46
C ALA A 295 12.48 5.11 11.26
N GLY A 296 13.55 5.47 11.97
CA GLY A 296 14.40 6.65 11.75
C GLY A 296 15.79 6.29 11.19
N HIS A 297 16.07 5.01 10.91
CA HIS A 297 17.31 4.57 10.25
C HIS A 297 17.25 4.65 8.73
N ASP A 298 16.16 5.18 8.17
CA ASP A 298 15.99 5.30 6.72
C ASP A 298 16.14 6.75 6.24
N GLY A 299 16.47 7.68 7.15
CA GLY A 299 16.50 9.12 6.86
C GLY A 299 15.10 9.75 6.72
N GLU A 300 14.04 9.04 7.13
CA GLU A 300 12.65 9.48 6.96
C GLU A 300 12.20 10.50 8.02
N HIS A 301 11.86 11.72 7.59
CA HIS A 301 11.28 12.77 8.44
C HIS A 301 9.80 12.97 8.15
N VAL A 302 8.92 12.55 9.07
CA VAL A 302 7.47 12.52 8.77
C VAL A 302 6.71 13.71 9.31
N TYR A 303 5.93 14.32 8.44
CA TYR A 303 5.12 15.49 8.72
C TYR A 303 3.64 15.19 8.44
N MET A 304 2.78 15.80 9.26
CA MET A 304 1.32 15.66 9.21
C MET A 304 0.71 17.05 9.03
N PRO A 305 0.77 17.66 7.84
CA PRO A 305 0.43 19.08 7.68
C PRO A 305 -1.01 19.41 8.10
N PHE A 306 -1.93 18.48 7.87
CA PHE A 306 -3.34 18.61 8.26
C PHE A 306 -3.57 18.63 9.77
N GLU A 307 -2.68 18.04 10.56
CA GLU A 307 -2.72 18.19 12.01
C GLU A 307 -2.40 19.63 12.42
N SER A 308 -1.26 20.16 11.94
CA SER A 308 -0.88 21.56 12.20
C SER A 308 -1.85 22.59 11.63
N MET A 309 -2.58 22.24 10.57
CA MET A 309 -3.61 23.09 9.95
C MET A 309 -5.00 22.92 10.59
N GLY A 310 -5.17 22.00 11.54
CA GLY A 310 -6.46 21.75 12.19
C GLY A 310 -7.52 21.07 11.30
N VAL A 311 -7.13 20.52 10.14
CA VAL A 311 -8.05 19.92 9.16
C VAL A 311 -8.71 18.65 9.72
N THR A 312 -10.02 18.58 9.61
CA THR A 312 -10.88 17.47 10.08
C THR A 312 -11.46 16.66 8.93
N ARG A 313 -12.17 15.57 9.23
CA ARG A 313 -12.90 14.80 8.21
C ARG A 313 -13.95 15.64 7.49
N ASP A 314 -14.63 16.52 8.22
CA ASP A 314 -15.72 17.32 7.67
C ASP A 314 -15.18 18.35 6.67
N ASP A 315 -14.01 18.94 6.95
CA ASP A 315 -13.30 19.81 6.02
C ASP A 315 -12.92 19.07 4.72
N VAL A 316 -12.44 17.82 4.86
CA VAL A 316 -12.11 16.98 3.71
C VAL A 316 -13.37 16.70 2.88
N ASN A 317 -14.48 16.34 3.52
CA ASN A 317 -15.74 16.08 2.82
C ASN A 317 -16.27 17.35 2.14
N GLN A 318 -16.20 18.50 2.81
CA GLN A 318 -16.60 19.80 2.25
C GLN A 318 -15.71 20.21 1.07
N PHE A 319 -14.41 19.93 1.12
CA PHE A 319 -13.50 20.17 0.01
C PHE A 319 -13.92 19.37 -1.22
N TRP A 320 -14.20 18.07 -1.05
CA TRP A 320 -14.55 17.16 -2.15
C TRP A 320 -15.98 17.35 -2.68
N SER A 321 -16.94 17.80 -1.85
CA SER A 321 -18.30 18.12 -2.31
C SER A 321 -18.35 19.27 -3.32
N ARG A 322 -17.30 20.09 -3.36
CA ARG A 322 -17.14 21.20 -4.31
C ARG A 322 -16.37 20.82 -5.58
N GLN A 323 -15.85 19.59 -5.68
CA GLN A 323 -15.07 19.15 -6.82
C GLN A 323 -15.95 18.47 -7.87
N SER A 324 -15.56 18.62 -9.14
CA SER A 324 -16.20 17.91 -10.26
C SER A 324 -15.75 16.45 -10.39
N CYS A 325 -14.64 16.08 -9.75
CA CYS A 325 -14.18 14.69 -9.63
C CYS A 325 -13.92 14.35 -8.16
N ASP A 326 -14.31 13.16 -7.74
CA ASP A 326 -14.12 12.63 -6.38
C ASP A 326 -13.86 11.12 -6.45
N LEU A 327 -13.45 10.53 -5.33
CA LEU A 327 -13.19 9.09 -5.16
C LEU A 327 -14.40 8.21 -5.52
N GLY A 328 -15.61 8.76 -5.52
CA GLY A 328 -16.83 8.04 -5.92
C GLY A 328 -17.22 6.91 -4.95
N LEU A 329 -16.61 6.84 -3.77
CA LEU A 329 -16.99 5.95 -2.68
C LEU A 329 -17.80 6.75 -1.66
N ASP A 330 -18.97 6.25 -1.29
CA ASP A 330 -19.82 6.92 -0.32
C ASP A 330 -19.07 7.08 1.03
N PRO A 331 -18.84 8.34 1.49
CA PRO A 331 -18.17 8.61 2.76
C PRO A 331 -18.99 8.12 3.97
N GLU A 332 -20.32 8.07 3.85
CA GLU A 332 -21.24 7.65 4.92
C GLU A 332 -21.39 6.13 4.99
N ALA A 333 -21.27 5.42 3.85
CA ALA A 333 -21.34 3.96 3.80
C ALA A 333 -20.07 3.25 4.35
N GLU A 334 -19.17 3.98 4.99
CA GLU A 334 -17.92 3.45 5.56
C GLU A 334 -16.98 2.75 4.54
N LEU A 335 -17.26 2.94 3.24
CA LEU A 335 -16.48 2.41 2.15
C LEU A 335 -15.10 3.08 2.12
N SER A 336 -14.09 2.26 1.90
CA SER A 336 -12.71 2.72 1.79
C SER A 336 -12.04 1.96 0.66
N ASN A 337 -10.92 2.48 0.15
CA ASN A 337 -10.15 1.91 -0.95
C ASN A 337 -10.00 0.38 -0.83
N CYS A 338 -9.56 -0.15 0.31
CA CYS A 338 -9.57 -1.58 0.56
C CYS A 338 -10.92 -2.02 1.16
N VAL A 339 -11.83 -2.53 0.33
CA VAL A 339 -13.25 -2.78 0.64
C VAL A 339 -13.43 -3.70 1.86
N TYR A 340 -12.95 -4.95 1.80
CA TYR A 340 -13.13 -5.93 2.87
C TYR A 340 -11.93 -6.04 3.81
N CYS A 341 -11.13 -4.99 3.99
CA CYS A 341 -9.92 -5.03 4.83
C CYS A 341 -10.17 -5.64 6.23
N PHE A 342 -9.41 -6.69 6.61
CA PHE A 342 -9.49 -7.37 7.91
C PHE A 342 -9.14 -6.49 9.14
N MET A 343 -8.64 -5.27 8.90
CA MET A 343 -8.43 -4.26 9.94
C MET A 343 -9.74 -3.59 10.39
N LYS A 344 -10.80 -3.68 9.58
CA LYS A 344 -12.14 -3.20 9.92
C LYS A 344 -12.76 -4.09 10.99
N GLY A 345 -13.55 -3.48 11.88
CA GLY A 345 -14.34 -4.21 12.87
C GLY A 345 -15.45 -5.03 12.22
N ALA A 346 -15.97 -6.02 12.94
CA ALA A 346 -17.02 -6.93 12.43
C ALA A 346 -18.25 -6.16 11.92
N ARG A 347 -18.78 -5.20 12.70
CA ARG A 347 -19.90 -4.33 12.29
C ARG A 347 -19.67 -3.62 10.96
N LYS A 348 -18.52 -2.95 10.83
CA LYS A 348 -18.13 -2.23 9.61
C LYS A 348 -18.04 -3.16 8.41
N LEU A 349 -17.52 -4.38 8.60
CA LEU A 349 -17.49 -5.39 7.53
C LEU A 349 -18.89 -5.85 7.12
N GLY A 350 -19.84 -5.94 8.07
CA GLY A 350 -21.25 -6.20 7.78
C GLY A 350 -21.89 -5.08 6.93
N THR A 351 -21.69 -3.81 7.32
CA THR A 351 -22.18 -2.66 6.54
C THR A 351 -21.58 -2.64 5.13
N VAL A 352 -20.27 -2.83 5.01
CA VAL A 352 -19.60 -2.92 3.71
C VAL A 352 -20.15 -4.08 2.88
N HIS A 353 -20.37 -5.25 3.50
CA HIS A 353 -20.91 -6.40 2.78
C HIS A 353 -22.31 -6.13 2.24
N ALA A 354 -23.18 -5.52 3.05
CA ALA A 354 -24.52 -5.13 2.63
C ALA A 354 -24.51 -4.11 1.49
N ALA A 355 -23.55 -3.18 1.47
CA ALA A 355 -23.39 -2.21 0.38
C ALA A 355 -22.80 -2.83 -0.91
N MET A 356 -22.08 -3.94 -0.80
CA MET A 356 -21.31 -4.57 -1.89
C MET A 356 -21.92 -5.90 -2.37
N CYS A 357 -23.09 -6.30 -1.86
CA CYS A 357 -23.68 -7.63 -2.13
C CYS A 357 -24.01 -7.84 -3.61
N ASP A 358 -24.28 -6.77 -4.35
CA ASP A 358 -24.54 -6.81 -5.78
C ASP A 358 -23.32 -6.38 -6.62
N PRO A 359 -22.92 -7.17 -7.65
CA PRO A 359 -21.83 -6.80 -8.53
C PRO A 359 -22.12 -5.49 -9.25
N GLN A 360 -21.38 -4.44 -8.89
CA GLN A 360 -21.52 -3.17 -9.57
C GLN A 360 -20.70 -3.15 -10.86
N PRO A 361 -21.29 -2.81 -12.02
CA PRO A 361 -20.53 -2.50 -13.20
C PRO A 361 -19.65 -1.28 -12.90
N THR A 362 -18.36 -1.39 -13.18
CA THR A 362 -17.40 -0.32 -12.96
C THR A 362 -16.88 0.12 -14.32
N SER A 363 -17.21 1.36 -14.73
CA SER A 363 -16.76 1.95 -15.99
C SER A 363 -15.24 1.77 -16.24
N GLY A 364 -14.84 1.28 -17.42
CA GLY A 364 -13.42 1.04 -17.73
C GLY A 364 -12.78 -0.13 -16.96
N PHE A 365 -13.57 -0.90 -16.19
CA PHE A 365 -13.17 -2.14 -15.53
C PHE A 365 -14.12 -3.28 -15.91
N GLY A 366 -13.65 -4.51 -15.72
CA GLY A 366 -14.50 -5.70 -15.89
C GLY A 366 -15.37 -5.96 -14.65
N PRO A 367 -16.10 -7.09 -14.62
CA PRO A 367 -16.85 -7.50 -13.44
C PRO A 367 -15.96 -7.57 -12.20
N THR A 368 -16.48 -7.07 -11.08
CA THR A 368 -15.85 -7.13 -9.74
C THR A 368 -16.00 -8.51 -9.09
N ALA A 369 -16.80 -9.39 -9.69
CA ALA A 369 -16.91 -10.79 -9.27
C ALA A 369 -15.52 -11.46 -9.25
N GLY A 370 -15.20 -12.07 -8.11
CA GLY A 370 -13.92 -12.74 -7.91
C GLY A 370 -12.70 -11.81 -7.79
N THR A 371 -12.88 -10.50 -7.60
CA THR A 371 -11.81 -9.55 -7.24
C THR A 371 -11.89 -9.20 -5.75
N PRO A 372 -10.95 -8.43 -5.18
CA PRO A 372 -11.01 -8.01 -3.78
C PRO A 372 -12.23 -7.13 -3.40
N SER A 373 -13.00 -6.66 -4.38
CA SER A 373 -14.32 -6.04 -4.17
C SER A 373 -15.45 -7.05 -3.94
N ASP A 374 -15.19 -8.34 -4.10
CA ASP A 374 -16.09 -9.46 -3.84
C ASP A 374 -15.60 -10.25 -2.62
N ILE A 375 -16.45 -10.44 -1.61
CA ILE A 375 -16.12 -11.17 -0.39
C ILE A 375 -15.66 -12.61 -0.66
N ARG A 376 -16.14 -13.24 -1.75
CA ARG A 376 -15.76 -14.60 -2.15
C ARG A 376 -14.29 -14.70 -2.52
N TRP A 377 -13.68 -13.61 -3.01
CA TRP A 377 -12.23 -13.58 -3.21
C TRP A 377 -11.49 -13.72 -1.89
N TRP A 378 -11.91 -12.97 -0.86
CA TRP A 378 -11.30 -13.03 0.47
C TRP A 378 -11.47 -14.40 1.13
N GLN A 379 -12.64 -15.03 0.97
CA GLN A 379 -12.89 -16.41 1.42
C GLN A 379 -11.91 -17.41 0.79
N ARG A 380 -11.70 -17.34 -0.54
CA ARG A 380 -10.75 -18.23 -1.25
C ARG A 380 -9.31 -17.99 -0.82
N ILE A 381 -8.90 -16.73 -0.66
CA ILE A 381 -7.57 -16.38 -0.17
C ILE A 381 -7.38 -16.89 1.26
N GLU A 382 -8.37 -16.69 2.13
CA GLU A 382 -8.30 -17.17 3.52
C GLU A 382 -8.22 -18.69 3.61
N GLU A 383 -9.01 -19.39 2.80
CA GLU A 383 -9.01 -20.85 2.74
C GLU A 383 -7.66 -21.41 2.26
N LYS A 384 -7.08 -20.82 1.22
CA LYS A 384 -5.83 -21.29 0.62
C LYS A 384 -4.59 -21.00 1.47
N TYR A 385 -4.51 -19.80 2.05
CA TYR A 385 -3.29 -19.33 2.72
C TYR A 385 -3.40 -19.31 4.25
N GLY A 386 -4.61 -19.45 4.80
CA GLY A 386 -4.85 -19.63 6.22
C GLY A 386 -4.12 -20.86 6.76
N ARG A 387 -3.88 -20.88 8.06
CA ARG A 387 -3.24 -22.04 8.70
C ARG A 387 -4.31 -23.01 9.14
N ASP A 388 -4.20 -24.25 8.69
CA ASP A 388 -4.97 -25.38 9.20
C ASP A 388 -4.05 -26.12 10.17
N LEU A 389 -4.32 -26.00 11.47
CA LEU A 389 -3.44 -26.53 12.51
C LEU A 389 -3.49 -28.06 12.59
N VAL A 390 -4.59 -28.67 12.15
CA VAL A 390 -4.73 -30.12 12.05
C VAL A 390 -3.91 -30.61 10.87
N ALA A 391 -4.16 -30.08 9.67
CA ALA A 391 -3.45 -30.48 8.45
C ALA A 391 -1.96 -30.11 8.47
N GLU A 392 -1.57 -29.06 9.21
CA GLU A 392 -0.16 -28.67 9.38
C GLU A 392 0.58 -29.47 10.47
N ASN A 393 -0.05 -30.45 11.13
CA ASN A 393 0.50 -31.22 12.26
C ASN A 393 0.97 -30.32 13.42
N ARG A 394 0.17 -29.31 13.76
CA ARG A 394 0.50 -28.26 14.73
C ARG A 394 -0.56 -28.09 15.83
N MET A 395 -1.44 -29.07 15.98
CA MET A 395 -2.33 -29.17 17.13
C MET A 395 -1.50 -29.21 18.41
N ARG A 396 -1.72 -28.25 19.31
CA ARG A 396 -1.18 -28.33 20.67
C ARG A 396 -2.16 -29.17 21.48
N ARG A 397 -1.77 -30.39 21.84
CA ARG A 397 -2.45 -31.10 22.93
C ARG A 397 -2.07 -30.39 24.23
N GLU A 398 -3.00 -29.76 24.94
CA GLU A 398 -2.97 -29.75 26.41
C GLU A 398 -4.25 -29.24 27.10
N ARG A 399 -4.69 -30.06 28.08
CA ARG A 399 -5.53 -29.82 29.26
C ARG A 399 -6.85 -29.04 29.10
N GLY A 400 -7.89 -29.78 28.69
CA GLY A 400 -9.21 -29.67 29.34
C GLY A 400 -10.19 -28.60 28.86
N GLY A 401 -10.08 -28.10 27.63
CA GLY A 401 -11.09 -27.21 27.01
C GLY A 401 -11.77 -27.85 25.80
N THR A 402 -13.07 -27.59 25.60
CA THR A 402 -13.91 -28.28 24.59
C THR A 402 -13.83 -27.74 23.15
N ASP A 403 -13.11 -26.65 22.88
CA ASP A 403 -12.93 -26.09 21.53
C ASP A 403 -11.46 -25.86 21.20
N GLU A 404 -10.79 -26.87 20.65
CA GLU A 404 -9.39 -26.75 20.21
C GLU A 404 -9.28 -25.88 18.94
N PRO A 405 -8.27 -25.00 18.84
CA PRO A 405 -8.08 -24.19 17.66
C PRO A 405 -7.60 -24.99 16.47
N THR A 406 -8.43 -25.00 15.42
CA THR A 406 -8.15 -25.71 14.18
C THR A 406 -7.63 -24.79 13.08
N ARG A 407 -7.92 -23.47 13.12
CA ARG A 407 -7.52 -22.54 12.05
C ARG A 407 -7.01 -21.17 12.53
N ILE A 408 -6.11 -20.59 11.73
CA ILE A 408 -5.66 -19.19 11.87
C ILE A 408 -5.85 -18.47 10.54
N GLY A 409 -6.78 -17.51 10.51
CA GLY A 409 -7.12 -16.68 9.36
C GLY A 409 -6.68 -15.23 9.50
N PHE A 410 -7.32 -14.33 8.75
CA PHE A 410 -7.07 -12.89 8.78
C PHE A 410 -7.40 -12.25 10.14
N PHE A 411 -8.38 -12.80 10.85
CA PHE A 411 -8.84 -12.31 12.15
C PHE A 411 -8.17 -13.01 13.35
N GLY A 412 -7.18 -13.88 13.11
CA GLY A 412 -6.43 -14.60 14.15
C GLY A 412 -6.98 -15.99 14.43
N LEU A 413 -6.78 -16.47 15.68
CA LEU A 413 -7.17 -17.80 16.16
C LEU A 413 -8.67 -17.84 16.51
N ASN A 414 -9.45 -18.77 15.95
CA ASN A 414 -10.82 -19.13 16.36
C ASN A 414 -11.81 -17.97 16.61
N ARG A 415 -11.82 -16.92 15.77
CA ARG A 415 -12.61 -15.71 16.07
C ARG A 415 -13.56 -15.24 14.97
N LEU A 416 -13.22 -15.31 13.69
CA LEU A 416 -14.08 -14.92 12.57
C LEU A 416 -13.32 -15.29 11.30
N ASP A 417 -14.02 -15.69 10.25
CA ASP A 417 -13.48 -15.82 8.90
C ASP A 417 -14.39 -15.06 7.93
N TYR A 418 -13.99 -14.91 6.68
CA TYR A 418 -14.80 -14.21 5.69
C TYR A 418 -16.08 -14.96 5.29
N ARG A 419 -16.26 -16.24 5.68
CA ARG A 419 -17.55 -16.94 5.55
C ARG A 419 -18.51 -16.48 6.63
N GLY A 420 -18.03 -16.27 7.85
CA GLY A 420 -18.77 -15.65 8.94
C GLY A 420 -19.13 -14.19 8.68
N VAL A 421 -18.29 -13.44 7.95
CA VAL A 421 -18.63 -12.05 7.55
C VAL A 421 -19.84 -12.00 6.61
N SER A 422 -20.05 -13.01 5.76
CA SER A 422 -21.26 -13.12 4.94
C SER A 422 -22.51 -13.60 5.70
N ALA A 423 -22.40 -13.92 7.00
CA ALA A 423 -23.49 -14.44 7.82
C ALA A 423 -23.86 -13.44 8.94
N PRO A 424 -25.00 -12.73 8.84
CA PRO A 424 -25.38 -11.70 9.81
C PRO A 424 -25.40 -12.17 11.27
N ALA A 425 -25.89 -13.37 11.54
CA ALA A 425 -25.94 -13.95 12.88
C ALA A 425 -24.56 -14.16 13.50
N THR A 426 -23.55 -14.51 12.69
CA THR A 426 -22.17 -14.68 13.12
C THR A 426 -21.53 -13.34 13.47
N LEU A 427 -21.76 -12.30 12.68
CA LEU A 427 -21.20 -10.97 12.92
C LEU A 427 -21.64 -10.37 14.27
N THR A 428 -22.91 -10.53 14.66
CA THR A 428 -23.44 -10.03 15.94
C THR A 428 -22.70 -10.65 17.13
N ALA A 429 -22.33 -11.93 17.04
CA ALA A 429 -21.59 -12.62 18.10
C ALA A 429 -20.16 -12.07 18.31
N TYR A 430 -19.57 -11.44 17.28
CA TYR A 430 -18.20 -10.94 17.30
C TYR A 430 -18.06 -9.41 17.38
N ASP A 431 -19.17 -8.69 17.44
CA ASP A 431 -19.18 -7.22 17.43
C ASP A 431 -18.31 -6.61 18.55
N LYS A 432 -18.34 -7.21 19.75
CA LYS A 432 -17.55 -6.76 20.90
C LYS A 432 -16.11 -7.32 20.94
N SER A 433 -15.83 -8.43 20.27
CA SER A 433 -14.54 -9.14 20.37
C SER A 433 -13.59 -8.85 19.19
N ILE A 434 -14.11 -8.25 18.11
CA ILE A 434 -13.36 -7.85 16.92
C ILE A 434 -13.56 -6.35 16.67
N PRO A 435 -13.06 -5.47 17.58
CA PRO A 435 -13.21 -4.03 17.44
C PRO A 435 -12.45 -3.52 16.21
N ALA A 436 -12.79 -2.33 15.71
CA ALA A 436 -11.98 -1.67 14.70
C ALA A 436 -10.56 -1.49 15.22
N CYS A 437 -9.58 -1.58 14.33
CA CYS A 437 -8.21 -1.30 14.72
C CYS A 437 -8.06 0.17 15.11
N ALA A 438 -7.27 0.45 16.16
CA ALA A 438 -6.85 1.80 16.57
C ALA A 438 -5.97 2.56 15.53
N CYS A 439 -6.01 2.13 14.27
CA CYS A 439 -5.29 2.71 13.12
C CYS A 439 -6.24 3.09 12.00
N THR A 440 -7.50 2.68 12.11
CA THR A 440 -8.60 2.97 11.21
C THR A 440 -9.69 3.81 11.90
N SER A 441 -9.53 4.04 13.20
CA SER A 441 -10.37 4.88 14.07
C SER A 441 -9.71 6.23 14.30
#